data_AF-A0A259CZH3-F1
#
_entry.id   AF-A0A259CZH3-F1
#
_cell.length_a   1.000
_cell.length_b   1.000
_cell.length_c   1.000
_cell.angle_alpha   90.00
_cell.angle_beta   90.00
_cell.angle_gamma   90.00
#
_symmetry.space_group_name_H-M   'P 1'
#
loop_
_entity.id
_entity.type
_entity.pdbx_description
1 polymer ?
#
loop_
_entity_poly.entity_id
_entity_poly.type
_entity_poly.pdbx_seq_one_letter_code
_entity_poly.pdbx_strand_id
1 'polypeptide(L)'
;GRGVKGVIEGNLYYLGNHRLIEELGLCSDDIENRLLPLEQQGKTAVLLTNQTEVLAIIAVADTVRETSKQAIDGLHQLGVTTIMLTGDNEHTAKAIGKQVGVDEIVGNLLPEDKLKIIDSRLKKDPNLKVGMVGDGINDAPALARASIGFAMGAAGTDTAIETADVALMDDDLRKIATFIRLSKSTALILTQNIVLALGIKAIFLVLTFTGQATMWMAVFADMGASLLVVANGLRLLRS
;
A
#
# COMPACT_ATOMS: atom_id res chain seq x y z
N GLY A 1 20.97 -4.77 -24.15
CA GLY A 1 20.46 -5.19 -22.82
C GLY A 1 20.64 -6.67 -22.54
N ARG A 2 21.82 -7.25 -22.79
CA ARG A 2 22.16 -8.64 -22.40
C ARG A 2 23.27 -8.68 -21.34
N GLY A 3 24.10 -7.64 -21.30
CA GLY A 3 25.21 -7.48 -20.36
C GLY A 3 26.23 -6.50 -20.90
N VAL A 4 27.42 -6.53 -20.32
CA VAL A 4 28.62 -5.78 -20.72
C VAL A 4 29.78 -6.74 -20.96
N LYS A 5 30.73 -6.34 -21.81
CA LYS A 5 31.99 -7.07 -22.03
C LYS A 5 33.17 -6.13 -21.81
N GLY A 6 34.28 -6.65 -21.30
CA GLY A 6 35.47 -5.86 -21.01
C GLY A 6 36.73 -6.70 -21.09
N VAL A 7 37.86 -6.04 -21.35
CA VAL A 7 39.18 -6.68 -21.32
C VAL A 7 39.90 -6.22 -20.05
N ILE A 8 40.29 -7.18 -19.21
CA ILE A 8 41.06 -6.92 -17.99
C ILE A 8 42.34 -7.73 -18.12
N GLU A 9 43.49 -7.05 -18.04
CA GLU A 9 44.82 -7.67 -18.16
C GLU A 9 45.01 -8.54 -19.41
N GLY A 10 44.37 -8.15 -20.53
CA GLY A 10 44.44 -8.88 -21.80
C GLY A 10 43.45 -10.03 -21.96
N ASN A 11 42.69 -10.37 -20.91
CA ASN A 11 41.66 -11.41 -20.94
C ASN A 11 40.27 -10.80 -21.13
N LEU A 12 39.46 -11.41 -22.00
CA LEU A 12 38.09 -10.97 -22.28
C LEU A 12 37.11 -11.57 -21.27
N TYR A 13 36.35 -10.70 -20.62
CA TYR A 13 35.31 -11.05 -19.66
C TYR A 13 33.94 -10.55 -20.11
N TYR A 14 32.91 -11.30 -19.71
CA TYR A 14 31.52 -10.96 -19.92
C TYR A 14 30.80 -10.91 -18.59
N LEU A 15 29.93 -9.91 -18.42
CA LEU A 15 29.08 -9.76 -17.25
C LEU A 15 27.64 -9.53 -17.72
N GLY A 16 26.73 -10.47 -17.47
CA GLY A 16 25.39 -10.38 -18.03
C GLY A 16 24.36 -11.33 -17.41
N ASN A 17 23.18 -11.34 -18.01
CA ASN A 17 22.07 -12.18 -17.59
C ASN A 17 22.20 -13.61 -18.12
N HIS A 18 21.33 -14.51 -17.66
CA HIS A 18 21.30 -15.93 -18.06
C HIS A 18 21.34 -16.11 -19.59
N ARG A 19 20.57 -15.31 -20.33
CA ARG A 19 20.51 -15.36 -21.80
C ARG A 19 21.85 -15.09 -22.50
N LEU A 20 22.72 -14.24 -21.92
CA LEU A 20 24.06 -14.00 -22.47
C LEU A 20 24.93 -15.26 -22.38
N ILE A 21 24.76 -16.07 -21.34
CA ILE A 21 25.55 -17.28 -21.11
C ILE A 21 25.11 -18.44 -21.98
N GLU A 22 23.81 -18.59 -22.20
CA GLU A 22 23.28 -19.53 -23.19
C GLU A 22 23.86 -19.24 -24.58
N GLU A 23 23.93 -17.96 -24.97
CA GLU A 23 24.48 -17.55 -26.27
C GLU A 23 25.99 -17.78 -26.40
N LEU A 24 26.71 -17.76 -25.28
CA LEU A 24 28.14 -18.08 -25.24
C LEU A 24 28.39 -19.60 -25.17
N GLY A 25 27.35 -20.42 -25.03
CA GLY A 25 27.47 -21.88 -24.89
C GLY A 25 28.11 -22.32 -23.57
N LEU A 26 28.10 -21.45 -22.56
CA LEU A 26 28.72 -21.68 -21.26
C LEU A 26 27.68 -22.10 -20.19
N CYS A 27 26.42 -22.32 -20.59
CA CYS A 27 25.38 -22.78 -19.70
C CYS A 27 25.52 -24.29 -19.47
N SER A 28 25.68 -24.70 -18.20
CA SER A 28 25.73 -26.09 -17.79
C SER A 28 24.65 -26.38 -16.76
N ASP A 29 24.26 -27.65 -16.65
CA ASP A 29 23.23 -28.08 -15.69
C ASP A 29 23.55 -27.67 -14.24
N ASP A 30 24.84 -27.58 -13.85
CA ASP A 30 25.25 -27.10 -12.51
C ASP A 30 24.93 -25.61 -12.31
N ILE A 31 25.18 -24.79 -13.34
CA ILE A 31 24.92 -23.35 -13.31
C ILE A 31 23.42 -23.08 -13.28
N GLU A 32 22.63 -23.82 -14.06
CA GLU A 32 21.17 -23.71 -14.08
C GLU A 32 20.56 -24.11 -12.74
N ASN A 33 21.04 -25.20 -12.11
CA ASN A 33 20.62 -25.62 -10.78
C ASN A 33 20.98 -24.60 -9.68
N ARG A 34 22.00 -23.76 -9.87
CA ARG A 34 22.34 -22.66 -8.95
C ARG A 34 21.55 -21.38 -9.23
N LEU A 35 21.19 -21.14 -10.49
CA LEU A 35 20.38 -19.98 -10.91
C LEU A 35 18.93 -20.11 -10.49
N LEU A 36 18.32 -21.29 -10.70
CA LEU A 36 16.92 -21.56 -10.38
C LEU A 36 16.51 -21.12 -8.96
N PRO A 37 17.23 -21.48 -7.87
CA PRO A 37 16.86 -21.07 -6.53
C PRO A 37 17.05 -19.56 -6.29
N LEU A 38 17.98 -18.91 -6.99
CA LEU A 38 18.19 -17.46 -6.87
C LEU A 38 17.04 -16.69 -7.55
N GLU A 39 16.62 -17.14 -8.73
CA GLU A 39 15.45 -16.58 -9.45
C GLU A 39 14.15 -16.84 -8.68
N GLN A 40 13.97 -18.03 -8.10
CA GLN A 40 12.83 -18.35 -7.24
C GLN A 40 12.77 -17.50 -5.97
N GLN A 41 13.92 -17.01 -5.49
CA GLN A 41 14.01 -16.04 -4.40
C GLN A 41 13.79 -14.59 -4.86
N GLY A 42 13.46 -14.36 -6.14
CA GLY A 42 13.24 -13.03 -6.70
C GLY A 42 14.53 -12.21 -6.85
N LYS A 43 15.70 -12.86 -6.84
CA LYS A 43 16.99 -12.17 -7.00
C LYS A 43 17.33 -12.07 -8.47
N THR A 44 17.82 -10.90 -8.89
CA THR A 44 18.41 -10.74 -10.21
C THR A 44 19.82 -11.33 -10.20
N ALA A 45 20.00 -12.45 -10.90
CA ALA A 45 21.31 -13.08 -11.03
C ALA A 45 22.09 -12.48 -12.21
N VAL A 46 23.32 -12.07 -11.94
CA VAL A 46 24.30 -11.58 -12.91
C VAL A 46 25.49 -12.49 -12.86
N LEU A 47 25.93 -12.99 -14.01
CA LEU A 47 27.01 -13.95 -14.08
C LEU A 47 28.24 -13.30 -14.71
N LEU A 48 29.41 -13.59 -14.13
CA LEU A 48 30.71 -13.20 -14.65
C LEU A 48 31.35 -14.42 -15.33
N THR A 49 31.72 -14.29 -16.60
CA THR A 49 32.36 -15.36 -17.37
C THR A 49 33.65 -14.88 -18.03
N ASN A 50 34.57 -15.80 -18.26
CA ASN A 50 35.64 -15.62 -19.24
C ASN A 50 35.19 -16.25 -20.58
N GLN A 51 36.14 -16.57 -21.47
CA GLN A 51 35.85 -17.20 -22.77
C GLN A 51 35.47 -18.69 -22.68
N THR A 52 35.74 -19.36 -21.55
CA THR A 52 35.67 -20.83 -21.43
C THR A 52 34.80 -21.33 -20.29
N GLU A 53 34.51 -20.51 -19.28
CA GLU A 53 33.78 -20.91 -18.07
C GLU A 53 33.12 -19.72 -17.34
N VAL A 54 32.16 -20.05 -16.48
CA VAL A 54 31.52 -19.12 -15.55
C VAL A 54 32.37 -19.02 -14.28
N LEU A 55 32.84 -17.82 -13.94
CA LEU A 55 33.71 -17.57 -12.80
C LEU A 55 32.94 -17.25 -11.52
N ALA A 56 31.82 -16.54 -11.64
CA ALA A 56 31.01 -16.16 -10.49
C ALA A 56 29.55 -15.92 -10.86
N ILE A 57 28.68 -16.17 -9.88
CA ILE A 57 27.26 -15.78 -9.92
C ILE A 57 27.04 -14.74 -8.82
N ILE A 58 26.62 -13.55 -9.22
CA ILE A 58 26.32 -12.43 -8.33
C ILE A 58 24.81 -12.27 -8.31
N ALA A 59 24.18 -12.51 -7.15
CA ALA A 59 22.76 -12.31 -6.98
C ALA A 59 22.52 -10.94 -6.34
N VAL A 60 21.85 -10.04 -7.06
CA VAL A 60 21.42 -8.74 -6.57
C VAL A 60 19.92 -8.82 -6.27
N ALA A 61 19.56 -8.51 -5.03
CA ALA A 61 18.16 -8.45 -4.61
C ALA A 61 17.83 -7.03 -4.17
N ASP A 62 16.68 -6.53 -4.59
CA ASP A 62 16.11 -5.39 -3.88
C ASP A 62 15.77 -5.84 -2.47
N THR A 63 16.35 -5.14 -1.49
CA THR A 63 16.08 -5.44 -0.09
C THR A 63 14.70 -4.92 0.25
N VAL A 64 13.81 -5.84 0.62
CA VAL A 64 12.53 -5.49 1.22
C VAL A 64 12.82 -4.63 2.45
N ARG A 65 12.25 -3.42 2.50
CA ARG A 65 12.41 -2.53 3.64
C ARG A 65 11.74 -3.16 4.86
N GLU A 66 12.43 -3.18 6.00
CA GLU A 66 11.86 -3.60 7.29
C GLU A 66 10.60 -2.79 7.65
N THR A 67 10.54 -1.53 7.21
CA THR A 67 9.36 -0.67 7.38
C THR A 67 8.11 -1.20 6.67
N SER A 68 8.26 -1.91 5.54
CA SER A 68 7.14 -2.52 4.82
C SER A 68 6.52 -3.64 5.64
N LYS A 69 7.33 -4.48 6.27
CA LYS A 69 6.85 -5.55 7.16
C LYS A 69 6.10 -4.98 8.36
N GLN A 70 6.68 -3.97 9.01
CA GLN A 70 6.02 -3.25 10.11
C GLN A 70 4.69 -2.61 9.69
N ALA A 71 4.60 -2.10 8.46
CA ALA A 71 3.37 -1.52 7.94
C ALA A 71 2.27 -2.57 7.74
N ILE A 72 2.59 -3.72 7.14
CA ILE A 72 1.64 -4.84 6.97
C ILE A 72 1.19 -5.38 8.33
N ASP A 73 2.12 -5.61 9.26
CA ASP A 73 1.79 -6.05 10.62
C ASP A 73 0.83 -5.04 11.31
N GLY A 74 1.07 -3.74 11.14
CA GLY A 74 0.20 -2.69 11.66
C GLY A 74 -1.19 -2.67 11.04
N LEU A 75 -1.32 -3.01 9.75
CA LEU A 75 -2.60 -3.14 9.06
C LEU A 75 -3.36 -4.40 9.53
N HIS A 76 -2.66 -5.51 9.71
CA HIS A 76 -3.23 -6.76 10.24
C HIS A 76 -3.76 -6.58 11.66
N GLN A 77 -3.04 -5.87 12.53
CA GLN A 77 -3.52 -5.53 13.87
C GLN A 77 -4.82 -4.70 13.86
N LEU A 78 -5.08 -3.96 12.78
CA LEU A 78 -6.30 -3.19 12.58
C LEU A 78 -7.43 -3.99 11.92
N GLY A 79 -7.20 -5.27 11.62
CA GLY A 79 -8.13 -6.18 10.96
C GLY A 79 -8.26 -5.94 9.45
N VAL A 80 -7.25 -5.33 8.82
CA VAL A 80 -7.25 -5.04 7.37
C VAL A 80 -6.57 -6.18 6.62
N THR A 81 -7.28 -6.78 5.66
CA THR A 81 -6.69 -7.76 4.72
C THR A 81 -5.87 -7.05 3.66
N THR A 82 -4.67 -7.55 3.39
CA THR A 82 -3.69 -6.94 2.51
C THR A 82 -3.52 -7.76 1.23
N ILE A 83 -3.48 -7.09 0.08
CA ILE A 83 -3.31 -7.72 -1.23
C ILE A 83 -2.20 -6.97 -1.98
N MET A 84 -1.22 -7.71 -2.51
CA MET A 84 -0.16 -7.17 -3.34
C MET A 84 -0.50 -7.38 -4.82
N LEU A 85 -0.57 -6.29 -5.58
CA LEU A 85 -0.82 -6.29 -7.03
C LEU A 85 0.41 -5.74 -7.75
N THR A 86 1.13 -6.57 -8.50
CA THR A 86 2.35 -6.16 -9.23
C THR A 86 2.36 -6.61 -10.68
N GLY A 87 3.05 -5.85 -11.52
CA GLY A 87 3.37 -6.24 -12.90
C GLY A 87 4.57 -7.18 -13.01
N ASP A 88 5.32 -7.38 -11.93
CA ASP A 88 6.46 -8.30 -11.88
C ASP A 88 6.04 -9.76 -12.00
N ASN A 89 7.02 -10.61 -12.32
CA ASN A 89 6.83 -12.05 -12.36
C ASN A 89 6.24 -12.57 -11.04
N GLU A 90 5.22 -13.43 -11.15
CA GLU A 90 4.56 -14.11 -10.03
C GLU A 90 5.53 -14.78 -9.05
N HIS A 91 6.65 -15.35 -9.51
CA HIS A 91 7.66 -15.94 -8.62
C HIS A 91 8.30 -14.91 -7.70
N THR A 92 8.78 -13.79 -8.27
CA THR A 92 9.37 -12.68 -7.53
C THR A 92 8.35 -12.04 -6.60
N ALA A 93 7.13 -11.81 -7.09
CA ALA A 93 6.04 -11.25 -6.31
C ALA A 93 5.72 -12.12 -5.08
N LYS A 94 5.64 -13.45 -5.26
CA LYS A 94 5.39 -14.40 -4.16
C LYS A 94 6.53 -14.43 -3.15
N ALA A 95 7.78 -14.38 -3.60
CA ALA A 95 8.94 -14.35 -2.72
C ALA A 95 8.91 -13.09 -1.81
N ILE A 96 8.71 -11.91 -2.42
CA ILE A 96 8.66 -10.64 -1.71
C ILE A 96 7.42 -10.56 -0.80
N GLY A 97 6.23 -10.88 -1.33
CA GLY A 97 5.00 -10.79 -0.56
C GLY A 97 4.98 -11.71 0.65
N LYS A 98 5.57 -12.92 0.57
CA LYS A 98 5.75 -13.81 1.72
C LYS A 98 6.73 -13.26 2.76
N GLN A 99 7.78 -12.58 2.32
CA GLN A 99 8.76 -11.96 3.23
C GLN A 99 8.15 -10.82 4.04
N VAL A 100 7.26 -10.03 3.41
CA VAL A 100 6.55 -8.92 4.07
C VAL A 100 5.35 -9.42 4.90
N GLY A 101 4.74 -10.54 4.51
CA GLY A 101 3.60 -11.13 5.21
C GLY A 101 2.23 -10.75 4.63
N VAL A 102 2.13 -10.50 3.31
CA VAL A 102 0.86 -10.14 2.66
C VAL A 102 -0.07 -11.36 2.53
N ASP A 103 -1.38 -11.16 2.67
CA ASP A 103 -2.37 -12.25 2.66
C ASP A 103 -2.58 -12.85 1.26
N GLU A 104 -2.63 -12.00 0.24
CA GLU A 104 -2.85 -12.41 -1.16
C GLU A 104 -1.88 -11.67 -2.10
N ILE A 105 -1.33 -12.41 -3.06
CA ILE A 105 -0.27 -11.90 -3.95
C ILE A 105 -0.65 -12.25 -5.38
N VAL A 106 -0.71 -11.25 -6.25
CA VAL A 106 -1.02 -11.40 -7.67
C VAL A 106 0.04 -10.67 -8.49
N GLY A 107 0.83 -11.43 -9.26
CA GLY A 107 1.84 -10.92 -10.19
C GLY A 107 1.38 -10.97 -11.64
N ASN A 108 2.25 -10.54 -12.55
CA ASN A 108 2.02 -10.50 -14.01
C ASN A 108 0.80 -9.64 -14.42
N LEU A 109 0.50 -8.57 -13.70
CA LEU A 109 -0.67 -7.73 -13.97
C LEU A 109 -0.37 -6.55 -14.88
N LEU A 110 -1.28 -6.30 -15.83
CA LEU A 110 -1.36 -5.01 -16.54
C LEU A 110 -2.14 -3.98 -15.71
N PRO A 111 -2.00 -2.68 -15.99
CA PRO A 111 -2.78 -1.62 -15.32
C PRO A 111 -4.29 -1.89 -15.29
N GLU A 112 -4.85 -2.38 -16.41
CA GLU A 112 -6.27 -2.72 -16.52
C GLU A 112 -6.68 -3.89 -15.62
N ASP A 113 -5.78 -4.84 -15.40
CA ASP A 113 -6.06 -6.02 -14.60
C ASP A 113 -6.08 -5.68 -13.11
N LYS A 114 -5.23 -4.75 -12.67
CA LYS A 114 -5.32 -4.19 -11.32
C LYS A 114 -6.70 -3.58 -11.06
N LEU A 115 -7.22 -2.79 -12.01
CA LEU A 115 -8.55 -2.19 -11.93
C LEU A 115 -9.65 -3.26 -11.89
N LYS A 116 -9.59 -4.27 -12.77
CA LYS A 116 -10.58 -5.38 -12.79
C LYS A 116 -10.62 -6.13 -11.47
N ILE A 117 -9.47 -6.36 -10.83
CA ILE A 117 -9.40 -7.03 -9.54
C ILE A 117 -10.14 -6.19 -8.48
N ILE A 118 -9.85 -4.89 -8.39
CA ILE A 118 -10.52 -3.99 -7.44
C ILE A 118 -12.03 -3.96 -7.71
N ASP A 119 -12.44 -3.80 -8.97
CA ASP A 119 -13.86 -3.75 -9.35
C ASP A 119 -14.59 -5.06 -9.02
N SER A 120 -13.94 -6.20 -9.23
CA SER A 120 -14.51 -7.51 -8.89
C SER A 120 -14.71 -7.70 -7.39
N ARG A 121 -13.84 -7.13 -6.55
CA ARG A 121 -13.96 -7.19 -5.08
C ARG A 121 -15.09 -6.29 -4.59
N LEU A 122 -15.15 -5.06 -5.08
CA LEU A 122 -16.21 -4.11 -4.75
C LEU A 122 -17.60 -4.59 -5.21
N LYS A 123 -17.68 -5.33 -6.33
CA LYS A 123 -18.92 -5.94 -6.81
C LYS A 123 -19.38 -7.14 -5.98
N LYS A 124 -18.44 -7.91 -5.41
CA LYS A 124 -18.76 -9.08 -4.58
C LYS A 124 -19.35 -8.70 -3.23
N ASP A 125 -18.85 -7.62 -2.63
CA ASP A 125 -19.36 -7.12 -1.35
C ASP A 125 -19.52 -5.59 -1.40
N PRO A 126 -20.76 -5.08 -1.46
CA PRO A 126 -21.03 -3.64 -1.46
C PRO A 126 -20.54 -2.90 -0.20
N ASN A 127 -20.36 -3.62 0.92
CA ASN A 127 -19.90 -3.04 2.18
C ASN A 127 -18.38 -3.04 2.31
N LEU A 128 -17.67 -3.76 1.44
CA LEU A 128 -16.21 -3.79 1.44
C LEU A 128 -15.67 -2.41 1.03
N LYS A 129 -14.74 -1.90 1.84
CA LYS A 129 -13.96 -0.70 1.52
C LYS A 129 -12.57 -1.12 1.10
N VAL A 130 -12.17 -0.69 -0.09
CA VAL A 130 -10.85 -1.00 -0.65
C VAL A 130 -10.00 0.26 -0.60
N GLY A 131 -8.88 0.20 0.11
CA GLY A 131 -7.83 1.21 0.03
C GLY A 131 -6.77 0.75 -0.96
N MET A 132 -6.42 1.58 -1.95
CA MET A 132 -5.32 1.28 -2.87
C MET A 132 -4.14 2.20 -2.59
N VAL A 133 -2.92 1.66 -2.59
CA VAL A 133 -1.68 2.41 -2.46
C VAL A 133 -0.89 2.25 -3.76
N GLY A 134 -0.40 3.34 -4.32
CA GLY A 134 0.37 3.33 -5.56
C GLY A 134 1.28 4.54 -5.70
N ASP A 135 2.23 4.47 -6.63
CA ASP A 135 3.30 5.44 -6.84
C ASP A 135 3.21 6.18 -8.18
N GLY A 136 2.23 5.90 -9.07
CA GLY A 136 2.24 6.62 -10.35
C GLY A 136 1.14 6.34 -11.37
N ILE A 137 1.39 6.85 -12.59
CA ILE A 137 0.55 6.86 -13.80
C ILE A 137 -0.13 5.51 -14.07
N ASN A 138 0.60 4.40 -13.88
CA ASN A 138 0.08 3.05 -14.15
C ASN A 138 -0.99 2.61 -13.16
N ASP A 139 -1.00 3.20 -11.96
CA ASP A 139 -1.92 2.87 -10.88
C ASP A 139 -3.04 3.89 -10.73
N ALA A 140 -2.99 5.03 -11.43
CA ALA A 140 -4.02 6.08 -11.37
C ALA A 140 -5.45 5.57 -11.64
N PRO A 141 -5.73 4.73 -12.67
CA PRO A 141 -7.08 4.22 -12.90
C PRO A 141 -7.58 3.33 -11.76
N ALA A 142 -6.68 2.56 -11.16
CA ALA A 142 -7.00 1.66 -10.07
C ALA A 142 -7.16 2.43 -8.74
N LEU A 143 -6.35 3.48 -8.51
CA LEU A 143 -6.48 4.42 -7.39
C LEU A 143 -7.84 5.12 -7.42
N ALA A 144 -8.27 5.62 -8.58
CA ALA A 144 -9.56 6.27 -8.76
C ALA A 144 -10.76 5.33 -8.53
N ARG A 145 -10.59 4.02 -8.77
CA ARG A 145 -11.65 3.03 -8.58
C ARG A 145 -11.79 2.59 -7.12
N ALA A 146 -10.71 2.68 -6.34
CA ALA A 146 -10.70 2.30 -4.94
C ALA A 146 -11.67 3.18 -4.11
N SER A 147 -12.04 2.70 -2.92
CA SER A 147 -12.83 3.52 -1.99
C SER A 147 -12.01 4.66 -1.39
N ILE A 148 -10.70 4.44 -1.25
CA ILE A 148 -9.72 5.44 -0.82
C ILE A 148 -8.43 5.18 -1.61
N GLY A 149 -7.97 6.18 -2.35
CA GLY A 149 -6.66 6.17 -3.02
C GLY A 149 -5.56 6.80 -2.15
N PHE A 150 -4.45 6.10 -1.98
CA PHE A 150 -3.24 6.58 -1.32
C PHE A 150 -2.10 6.71 -2.34
N ALA A 151 -1.66 7.93 -2.60
CA ALA A 151 -0.48 8.19 -3.43
C ALA A 151 0.77 8.33 -2.56
N MET A 152 1.89 7.71 -2.95
CA MET A 152 3.20 7.95 -2.33
C MET A 152 3.85 9.19 -2.95
N GLY A 153 4.29 10.15 -2.13
CA GLY A 153 4.59 11.52 -2.55
C GLY A 153 6.06 11.86 -2.81
N ALA A 154 7.03 11.00 -2.48
CA ALA A 154 8.43 11.25 -2.86
C ALA A 154 8.78 10.67 -4.24
N ALA A 155 8.06 9.63 -4.67
CA ALA A 155 8.19 8.99 -5.99
C ALA A 155 6.94 9.13 -6.88
N GLY A 156 5.86 9.72 -6.35
CA GLY A 156 4.57 9.93 -7.01
C GLY A 156 4.64 10.84 -8.22
N THR A 157 4.14 10.40 -9.37
CA THR A 157 3.89 11.31 -10.50
C THR A 157 2.79 12.31 -10.15
N ASP A 158 2.85 13.55 -10.66
CA ASP A 158 1.83 14.60 -10.39
C ASP A 158 0.39 14.10 -10.59
N THR A 159 0.19 13.24 -11.59
CA THR A 159 -1.10 12.60 -11.90
C THR A 159 -1.62 11.66 -10.81
N ALA A 160 -0.75 10.97 -10.08
CA ALA A 160 -1.15 10.07 -9.00
C ALA A 160 -1.55 10.86 -7.75
N ILE A 161 -0.84 11.95 -7.45
CA ILE A 161 -1.17 12.86 -6.36
C ILE A 161 -2.52 13.56 -6.62
N GLU A 162 -2.79 13.96 -7.87
CA GLU A 162 -4.06 14.59 -8.24
C GLU A 162 -5.26 13.63 -8.17
N THR A 163 -5.02 12.34 -8.41
CA THR A 163 -6.08 11.32 -8.46
C THR A 163 -6.38 10.69 -7.09
N ALA A 164 -5.44 10.74 -6.14
CA ALA A 164 -5.58 10.11 -4.84
C ALA A 164 -6.32 11.00 -3.82
N ASP A 165 -7.10 10.36 -2.93
CA ASP A 165 -7.77 11.06 -1.81
C ASP A 165 -6.77 11.48 -0.72
N VAL A 166 -5.68 10.72 -0.57
CA VAL A 166 -4.65 10.92 0.44
C VAL A 166 -3.27 10.82 -0.18
N ALA A 167 -2.44 11.85 0.02
CA ALA A 167 -1.04 11.84 -0.38
C ALA A 167 -0.13 11.63 0.84
N LEU A 168 0.74 10.61 0.78
CA LEU A 168 1.79 10.38 1.77
C LEU A 168 3.01 11.22 1.38
N MET A 169 3.36 12.22 2.18
CA MET A 169 4.48 13.15 1.84
C MET A 169 5.87 12.49 1.86
N ASP A 170 5.98 11.28 2.39
CA ASP A 170 7.19 10.46 2.45
C ASP A 170 6.85 8.98 2.16
N ASP A 171 7.85 8.20 1.76
CA ASP A 171 7.68 6.79 1.36
C ASP A 171 7.51 5.83 2.56
N ASP A 172 6.84 6.28 3.62
CA ASP A 172 6.61 5.50 4.83
C ASP A 172 5.19 4.92 4.89
N LEU A 173 5.06 3.67 4.43
CA LEU A 173 3.80 2.92 4.43
C LEU A 173 3.19 2.75 5.84
N ARG A 174 3.98 2.88 6.91
CA ARG A 174 3.47 2.76 8.29
C ARG A 174 2.44 3.84 8.61
N LYS A 175 2.50 4.98 7.90
CA LYS A 175 1.53 6.07 8.05
C LYS A 175 0.12 5.68 7.64
N ILE A 176 -0.06 4.68 6.78
CA ILE A 176 -1.39 4.20 6.40
C ILE A 176 -2.08 3.59 7.62
N ALA A 177 -1.38 2.76 8.39
CA ALA A 177 -1.92 2.21 9.63
C ALA A 177 -2.26 3.32 10.64
N THR A 178 -1.40 4.33 10.77
CA THR A 178 -1.67 5.52 11.60
C THR A 178 -2.91 6.28 11.12
N PHE A 179 -3.04 6.51 9.81
CA PHE A 179 -4.18 7.18 9.20
C PHE A 179 -5.48 6.43 9.48
N ILE A 180 -5.50 5.11 9.30
CA ILE A 180 -6.69 4.29 9.59
C ILE A 180 -7.05 4.36 11.07
N ARG A 181 -6.06 4.30 11.97
CA ARG A 181 -6.29 4.40 13.43
C ARG A 181 -6.86 5.76 13.82
N LEU A 182 -6.30 6.83 13.28
CA LEU A 182 -6.75 8.19 13.51
C LEU A 182 -8.17 8.38 12.96
N SER A 183 -8.43 7.94 11.73
CA SER A 183 -9.74 8.00 11.09
C SER A 183 -10.82 7.28 11.91
N LYS A 184 -10.55 6.06 12.41
CA LYS A 184 -11.47 5.33 13.30
C LYS A 184 -11.74 6.11 14.59
N SER A 185 -10.71 6.70 15.20
CA SER A 185 -10.84 7.48 16.44
C SER A 185 -11.65 8.76 16.21
N THR A 186 -11.41 9.46 15.11
CA THR A 186 -12.16 10.64 14.68
C THR A 186 -13.62 10.31 14.42
N ALA A 187 -13.91 9.19 13.75
CA ALA A 187 -15.28 8.76 13.50
C ALA A 187 -16.05 8.46 14.80
N LEU A 188 -15.39 7.85 15.79
CA LEU A 188 -15.98 7.63 17.12
C LEU A 188 -16.31 8.94 17.83
N ILE A 189 -15.40 9.92 17.80
CA ILE A 189 -15.64 11.23 18.42
C ILE A 189 -16.73 12.00 17.69
N LEU A 190 -16.75 11.95 16.36
CA LEU A 190 -17.78 12.57 15.54
C LEU A 190 -19.17 11.98 15.85
N THR A 191 -19.28 10.65 15.92
CA THR A 191 -20.56 9.99 16.26
C THR A 191 -21.01 10.33 17.67
N GLN A 192 -20.12 10.40 18.66
CA GLN A 192 -20.44 10.89 20.01
C GLN A 192 -20.99 12.32 19.98
N ASN A 193 -20.35 13.21 19.24
CA ASN A 193 -20.76 14.60 19.10
C ASN A 193 -22.15 14.73 18.47
N ILE A 194 -22.40 13.98 17.39
CA ILE A 194 -23.69 13.94 16.70
C ILE A 194 -24.79 13.39 17.63
N VAL A 195 -24.52 12.29 18.33
CA VAL A 195 -25.46 11.68 19.27
C VAL A 195 -25.77 12.62 20.44
N LEU A 196 -24.76 13.32 20.98
CA LEU A 196 -24.96 14.30 22.05
C LEU A 196 -25.83 15.48 21.58
N ALA A 197 -25.50 16.05 20.42
CA ALA A 197 -26.23 17.18 19.86
C ALA A 197 -27.69 16.81 19.53
N LEU A 198 -27.92 15.66 18.88
CA LEU A 198 -29.25 15.16 18.58
C LEU A 198 -30.01 14.76 19.85
N GLY A 199 -29.34 14.18 20.84
CA GLY A 199 -29.95 13.79 22.12
C GLY A 199 -30.49 15.00 22.88
N ILE A 200 -29.71 16.08 22.97
CA ILE A 200 -30.17 17.33 23.60
C ILE A 200 -31.36 17.91 22.85
N LYS A 201 -31.32 17.94 21.51
CA LYS A 201 -32.44 18.42 20.69
C LYS A 201 -33.71 17.57 20.87
N ALA A 202 -33.58 16.26 20.96
CA ALA A 202 -34.70 15.35 21.19
C ALA A 202 -35.35 15.55 22.57
N ILE A 203 -34.53 15.72 23.63
CA ILE A 203 -35.04 16.01 24.99
C ILE A 203 -35.83 17.33 24.99
N PHE A 204 -35.29 18.38 24.38
CA PHE A 204 -35.95 19.68 24.31
C PHE A 204 -37.22 19.65 23.47
N LEU A 205 -37.24 18.87 22.38
CA LEU A 205 -38.45 18.66 21.59
C LEU A 205 -39.58 18.08 22.46
N VAL A 206 -39.30 17.01 23.21
CA VAL A 206 -40.29 16.38 24.10
C VAL A 206 -40.75 17.35 25.20
N LEU A 207 -39.83 18.07 25.85
CA LEU A 207 -40.18 19.05 26.89
C LEU A 207 -41.06 20.19 26.35
N THR A 208 -40.81 20.62 25.12
CA THR A 208 -41.62 21.63 24.43
C THR A 208 -43.06 21.13 24.21
N PHE A 209 -43.23 19.88 23.78
CA PHE A 209 -44.55 19.26 23.64
C PHE A 209 -45.30 19.13 24.98
N THR A 210 -44.59 18.90 26.08
CA THR A 210 -45.20 18.85 27.43
C THR A 210 -45.48 20.23 28.03
N GLY A 211 -45.15 21.32 27.33
CA GLY A 211 -45.33 22.70 27.78
C GLY A 211 -44.35 23.18 28.87
N GLN A 212 -43.31 22.38 29.16
CA GLN A 212 -42.34 22.64 30.24
C GLN A 212 -41.07 23.36 29.75
N ALA A 213 -40.90 23.51 28.43
CA ALA A 213 -39.75 24.21 27.84
C ALA A 213 -40.15 25.52 27.15
N THR A 214 -39.33 26.55 27.35
CA THR A 214 -39.45 27.85 26.66
C THR A 214 -38.43 27.94 25.52
N MET A 215 -38.71 28.76 24.50
CA MET A 215 -37.79 28.96 23.36
C MET A 215 -36.38 29.38 23.81
N TRP A 216 -36.26 30.17 24.87
CA TRP A 216 -34.96 30.64 25.36
C TRP A 216 -34.11 29.53 25.98
N MET A 217 -34.71 28.58 26.70
CA MET A 217 -34.00 27.42 27.24
C MET A 217 -33.47 26.49 26.14
N ALA A 218 -34.24 26.33 25.06
CA ALA A 218 -33.81 25.54 23.90
C ALA A 218 -32.59 26.16 23.21
N VAL A 219 -32.58 27.49 23.04
CA VAL A 219 -31.42 28.23 22.47
C VAL A 219 -30.19 28.09 23.36
N PHE A 220 -30.34 28.24 24.67
CA PHE A 220 -29.23 28.08 25.61
C PHE A 220 -28.63 26.68 25.58
N ALA A 221 -29.47 25.64 25.51
CA ALA A 221 -29.03 24.26 25.43
C ALA A 221 -28.34 23.92 24.11
N ASP A 222 -28.79 24.47 22.98
CA ASP A 222 -28.13 24.27 21.68
C ASP A 222 -26.75 24.94 21.64
N MET A 223 -26.62 26.14 22.22
CA MET A 223 -25.31 26.79 22.40
C MET A 223 -24.39 26.01 23.33
N GLY A 224 -24.92 25.50 24.46
CA GLY A 224 -24.17 24.65 25.39
C GLY A 224 -23.72 23.33 24.76
N ALA A 225 -24.60 22.67 24.01
CA ALA A 225 -24.29 21.47 23.23
C ALA A 225 -23.17 21.74 22.21
N SER A 226 -23.24 22.87 21.50
CA SER A 226 -22.22 23.27 20.53
C SER A 226 -20.85 23.43 21.20
N LEU A 227 -20.79 24.07 22.37
CA LEU A 227 -19.54 24.22 23.12
C LEU A 227 -18.99 22.86 23.59
N LEU A 228 -19.84 21.95 24.07
CA LEU A 228 -19.44 20.60 24.47
C LEU A 228 -18.91 19.78 23.29
N VAL A 229 -19.57 19.86 22.13
CA VAL A 229 -19.14 19.22 20.89
C VAL A 229 -17.76 19.74 20.44
N VAL A 230 -17.54 21.05 20.49
CA VAL A 230 -16.25 21.67 20.16
C VAL A 230 -15.18 21.23 21.16
N ALA A 231 -15.47 21.25 22.47
CA ALA A 231 -14.54 20.80 23.50
C ALA A 231 -14.15 19.32 23.34
N ASN A 232 -15.11 18.46 22.98
CA ASN A 232 -14.83 17.04 22.70
C ASN A 232 -14.05 16.86 21.38
N GLY A 233 -14.31 17.69 20.38
CA GLY A 233 -13.52 17.72 19.13
C GLY A 233 -12.05 18.08 19.36
N LEU A 234 -11.76 19.02 20.28
CA LEU A 234 -10.38 19.38 20.65
C LEU A 234 -9.60 18.24 21.32
N ARG A 235 -10.27 17.18 21.79
CA ARG A 235 -9.60 15.99 22.34
C ARG A 235 -8.75 15.26 21.31
N LEU A 236 -9.09 15.36 20.01
CA LEU A 236 -8.31 14.80 18.90
C LEU A 236 -6.93 15.45 18.73
N LEU A 237 -6.76 16.71 19.16
CA LEU A 237 -5.47 17.40 19.06
C LEU A 237 -4.45 16.91 20.10
N ARG A 238 -4.87 16.11 21.08
CA ARG A 238 -4.01 15.57 22.15
C ARG A 238 -3.67 14.08 21.98
N SER A 239 -4.19 13.42 20.94
CA SER A 239 -3.94 12.00 20.62
C SER A 239 -3.03 11.86 19.41
#